data_AF-A0A2V4NPD7-F1
#
_entry.id   AF-A0A2V4NPD7-F1
#
_cell.length_a   1.000
_cell.length_b   1.000
_cell.length_c   1.000
_cell.angle_alpha   90.00
_cell.angle_beta   90.00
_cell.angle_gamma   90.00
#
_symmetry.space_group_name_H-M   'P 1'
#
loop_
_entity.id
_entity.type
_entity.pdbx_description
1 polymer ?
#
loop_
_entity_poly.entity_id
_entity_poly.type
_entity_poly.pdbx_seq_one_letter_code
_entity_poly.pdbx_strand_id
1 'polypeptide(L)'
;MTGSWNGAGLPPVAAARVAEVRASGTWSSALSTGEFAAIRSVGFEPVGQVMGSAVYHVGRSGRYWGYYDCLYPGAGRVGRWSSPAGVALSGNGAPSAGLVQVLDAARRAALGRMTAECAALGGDGVVAAQLRMAPFPAAPNCLEFKVIGTAVRAAGPVRPRWPFTCHLDGQGFAKLVAAGWVPVDLLVAMSIGVRHDDYTTRRQSNSWSNTEVDGWTALVHHVRADARVQLRRQAGLRGGDGLILADSGLEVWEEPCIHSSQNNEQQDHVVESTLLATTIARFATAPAAPRTLTVLPLDGSGDRLRRRLAQAARR
;
A
#
# COMPACT_ATOMS: atom_id res chain seq x y z
N MET A 1 -1.39 -14.33 -31.02
CA MET A 1 -1.70 -15.53 -30.20
C MET A 1 -2.25 -15.09 -28.85
N THR A 2 -3.57 -14.99 -28.71
CA THR A 2 -4.24 -14.70 -27.43
C THR A 2 -4.89 -15.98 -26.94
N GLY A 3 -4.09 -16.90 -26.37
CA GLY A 3 -4.64 -18.04 -25.65
C GLY A 3 -5.46 -17.55 -24.45
N SER A 4 -6.51 -18.29 -24.08
CA SER A 4 -7.26 -18.02 -22.86
C SER A 4 -6.31 -18.15 -21.66
N TRP A 5 -6.22 -17.09 -20.86
CA TRP A 5 -5.37 -17.07 -19.68
C TRP A 5 -6.16 -17.60 -18.47
N ASN A 6 -5.63 -18.63 -17.81
CA ASN A 6 -6.26 -19.28 -16.65
C ASN A 6 -6.01 -18.54 -15.33
N GLY A 7 -5.44 -17.34 -15.37
CA GLY A 7 -5.09 -16.55 -14.17
C GLY A 7 -3.78 -16.94 -13.49
N ALA A 8 -3.08 -17.98 -13.96
CA ALA A 8 -1.79 -18.41 -13.43
C ALA A 8 -0.62 -17.90 -14.29
N GLY A 9 0.48 -17.53 -13.64
CA GLY A 9 1.67 -17.03 -14.32
C GLY A 9 1.46 -15.65 -14.96
N LEU A 10 2.29 -15.33 -15.96
CA LEU A 10 2.19 -14.06 -16.68
C LEU A 10 0.99 -14.05 -17.62
N PRO A 11 0.19 -12.96 -17.66
CA PRO A 11 -0.76 -12.73 -18.73
C PRO A 11 -0.07 -12.82 -20.10
N PRO A 12 -0.71 -13.38 -21.15
CA PRO A 12 -0.10 -13.53 -22.47
C PRO A 12 0.47 -12.23 -23.06
N VAL A 13 -0.21 -11.10 -22.81
CA VAL A 13 0.24 -9.76 -23.25
C VAL A 13 1.52 -9.34 -22.53
N ALA A 14 1.64 -9.61 -21.22
CA ALA A 14 2.85 -9.33 -20.46
C ALA A 14 4.01 -10.24 -20.92
N ALA A 15 3.74 -11.52 -21.18
CA ALA A 15 4.75 -12.45 -21.71
C ALA A 15 5.28 -12.00 -23.08
N ALA A 16 4.40 -11.53 -23.97
CA ALA A 16 4.79 -10.99 -25.27
C ALA A 16 5.67 -9.74 -25.13
N ARG A 17 5.30 -8.80 -24.24
CA ARG A 17 6.11 -7.61 -23.95
C ARG A 17 7.50 -7.96 -23.41
N VAL A 18 7.58 -8.91 -22.48
CA VAL A 18 8.87 -9.40 -21.95
C VAL A 18 9.73 -10.02 -23.07
N ALA A 19 9.13 -10.79 -23.97
CA ALA A 19 9.84 -11.39 -25.09
C ALA A 19 10.36 -10.33 -26.08
N GLU A 20 9.57 -9.29 -26.35
CA GLU A 20 9.97 -8.15 -27.18
C GLU A 20 11.17 -7.41 -26.57
N VAL A 21 11.10 -7.04 -25.29
CA VAL A 21 12.20 -6.36 -24.58
C VAL A 21 13.50 -7.19 -24.64
N ARG A 22 13.40 -8.52 -24.51
CA ARG A 22 14.56 -9.42 -24.63
C ARG A 22 15.11 -9.49 -26.05
N ALA A 23 14.26 -9.39 -27.07
CA ALA A 23 14.66 -9.48 -28.46
C ALA A 23 15.25 -8.17 -29.00
N SER A 24 14.65 -7.03 -28.66
CA SER A 24 15.09 -5.71 -29.14
C SER A 24 16.15 -5.05 -28.26
N GLY A 25 16.20 -5.40 -26.98
CA GLY A 25 16.98 -4.69 -25.97
C GLY A 25 16.41 -3.31 -25.57
N THR A 26 15.28 -2.90 -26.15
CA THR A 26 14.62 -1.61 -25.86
C THR A 26 13.52 -1.79 -24.82
N TRP A 27 13.36 -0.81 -23.94
CA TRP A 27 12.36 -0.83 -22.88
C TRP A 27 11.85 0.59 -22.57
N SER A 28 10.64 0.68 -21.98
CA SER A 28 10.05 1.93 -21.48
C SER A 28 10.11 1.99 -19.95
N SER A 29 9.97 3.17 -19.34
CA SER A 29 9.93 3.34 -17.88
C SER A 29 8.87 4.35 -17.48
N ALA A 30 8.32 4.18 -16.28
CA ALA A 30 7.43 5.16 -15.65
C ALA A 30 8.19 6.32 -14.96
N LEU A 31 9.52 6.29 -14.95
CA LEU A 31 10.36 7.28 -14.25
C LEU A 31 10.61 8.52 -15.09
N SER A 32 10.70 9.67 -14.43
CA SER A 32 11.26 10.88 -15.04
C SER A 32 12.77 10.78 -15.29
N THR A 33 13.35 11.69 -16.07
CA THR A 33 14.80 11.73 -16.34
C THR A 33 15.63 11.89 -15.07
N GLY A 34 15.17 12.72 -14.13
CA GLY A 34 15.81 12.94 -12.84
C GLY A 34 15.76 11.69 -11.95
N GLU A 35 14.63 11.00 -11.93
CA GLU A 35 14.46 9.74 -11.20
C GLU A 35 15.32 8.62 -11.79
N PHE A 36 15.37 8.52 -13.12
CA PHE A 36 16.23 7.57 -13.83
C PHE A 36 17.71 7.75 -13.41
N ALA A 37 18.20 8.99 -13.41
CA ALA A 37 19.57 9.29 -12.98
C ALA A 37 19.79 8.99 -11.49
N ALA A 38 18.82 9.30 -10.63
CA ALA A 38 18.92 9.09 -9.19
C ALA A 38 19.06 7.61 -8.81
N ILE A 39 18.28 6.72 -9.44
CA ILE A 39 18.36 5.27 -9.19
C ILE A 39 19.73 4.72 -9.56
N ARG A 40 20.29 5.15 -10.69
CA ARG A 40 21.63 4.74 -11.13
C ARG A 40 22.73 5.20 -10.18
N SER A 41 22.55 6.39 -9.57
CA SER A 41 23.52 6.91 -8.60
C SER A 41 23.68 6.04 -7.34
N VAL A 42 22.68 5.22 -7.02
CA VAL A 42 22.69 4.29 -5.87
C VAL A 42 22.89 2.82 -6.28
N GLY A 43 23.36 2.57 -7.51
CA GLY A 43 23.75 1.23 -7.96
C GLY A 43 22.60 0.35 -8.42
N PHE A 44 21.51 0.93 -8.91
CA PHE A 44 20.40 0.22 -9.52
C PHE A 44 20.23 0.64 -10.99
N GLU A 45 19.90 -0.31 -11.86
CA GLU A 45 19.66 -0.08 -13.28
C GLU A 45 18.20 -0.36 -13.61
N PRO A 46 17.46 0.61 -14.19
CA PRO A 46 16.12 0.35 -14.70
C PRO A 46 16.14 -0.67 -15.85
N VAL A 47 15.18 -1.60 -15.84
CA VAL A 47 15.13 -2.72 -16.80
C VAL A 47 13.81 -2.79 -17.59
N GLY A 48 12.83 -1.99 -17.22
CA GLY A 48 11.59 -1.83 -17.98
C GLY A 48 10.38 -1.50 -17.10
N GLN A 49 9.33 -1.00 -17.74
CA GLN A 49 8.04 -0.73 -17.12
C GLN A 49 7.31 -2.05 -16.92
N VAL A 50 6.73 -2.20 -15.74
CA VAL A 50 5.93 -3.38 -15.37
C VAL A 50 4.52 -2.95 -14.97
N MET A 51 3.57 -3.85 -15.19
CA MET A 51 2.17 -3.60 -14.86
C MET A 51 1.52 -4.86 -14.30
N GLY A 52 0.66 -4.66 -13.30
CA GLY A 52 -0.27 -5.67 -12.84
C GLY A 52 -1.68 -5.11 -12.88
N SER A 53 -2.65 -5.88 -13.39
CA SER A 53 -4.07 -5.54 -13.25
C SER A 53 -4.85 -6.76 -12.79
N ALA A 54 -5.89 -6.52 -11.99
CA ALA A 54 -6.88 -7.51 -11.60
C ALA A 54 -8.26 -6.86 -11.52
N VAL A 55 -9.24 -7.44 -12.21
CA VAL A 55 -10.63 -6.99 -12.16
C VAL A 55 -11.42 -7.98 -11.33
N TYR A 56 -12.11 -7.48 -10.32
CA TYR A 56 -12.94 -8.28 -9.42
C TYR A 56 -14.37 -7.78 -9.45
N HIS A 57 -15.31 -8.70 -9.64
CA HIS A 57 -16.70 -8.42 -9.33
C HIS A 57 -16.86 -8.35 -7.81
N VAL A 58 -17.14 -7.16 -7.32
CA VAL A 58 -17.45 -6.90 -5.92
C VAL A 58 -18.96 -6.76 -5.85
N GLY A 59 -19.63 -7.85 -5.48
CA GLY A 59 -21.08 -7.86 -5.34
C GLY A 59 -21.50 -6.82 -4.31
N ARG A 60 -22.08 -5.70 -4.77
CA ARG A 60 -22.62 -4.61 -3.93
C ARG A 60 -24.15 -4.66 -3.81
N SER A 61 -24.84 -5.63 -4.40
CA SER A 61 -26.31 -5.69 -4.43
C SER A 61 -26.90 -6.83 -3.56
N GLY A 62 -28.02 -6.52 -2.88
CA GLY A 62 -28.91 -7.48 -2.21
C GLY A 62 -28.87 -7.46 -0.67
N ARG A 63 -29.87 -8.10 -0.05
CA ARG A 63 -30.06 -8.29 1.42
C ARG A 63 -28.97 -9.17 2.09
N TYR A 64 -27.92 -9.53 1.36
CA TYR A 64 -26.95 -10.57 1.73
C TYR A 64 -25.58 -10.04 2.19
N TRP A 65 -25.37 -8.73 2.23
CA TRP A 65 -24.11 -8.14 2.68
C TRP A 65 -24.30 -7.25 3.90
N GLY A 66 -24.49 -7.84 5.07
CA GLY A 66 -24.35 -7.14 6.35
C GLY A 66 -22.94 -6.57 6.61
N TYR A 67 -22.15 -6.24 5.57
CA TYR A 67 -20.85 -5.60 5.73
C TYR A 67 -20.99 -4.26 6.47
N TYR A 68 -22.13 -3.59 6.33
CA TYR A 68 -22.52 -2.40 7.09
C TYR A 68 -23.39 -2.74 8.31
N ASP A 69 -23.33 -3.97 8.82
CA ASP A 69 -24.00 -4.35 10.06
C ASP A 69 -23.28 -3.68 11.25
N CYS A 70 -24.01 -2.81 11.96
CA CYS A 70 -23.51 -2.12 13.15
C CYS A 70 -23.38 -3.01 14.40
N LEU A 71 -23.91 -4.24 14.35
CA LEU A 71 -23.97 -5.22 15.44
C LEU A 71 -24.65 -4.70 16.72
N TYR A 72 -25.40 -3.60 16.62
CA TYR A 72 -25.93 -2.90 17.78
C TYR A 72 -27.16 -3.60 18.39
N PRO A 73 -27.07 -4.13 19.63
CA PRO A 73 -28.18 -4.85 20.24
C PRO A 73 -29.36 -3.91 20.54
N GLY A 74 -30.50 -4.18 19.94
CA GLY A 74 -31.70 -3.34 20.11
C GLY A 74 -31.82 -2.19 19.11
N ALA A 75 -31.02 -2.19 18.04
CA ALA A 75 -31.26 -1.38 16.85
C ALA A 75 -32.76 -1.43 16.45
N GLY A 76 -33.35 -0.26 16.23
CA GLY A 76 -34.78 -0.11 15.92
C GLY A 76 -35.72 0.12 17.10
N ARG A 77 -35.32 -0.10 18.37
CA ARG A 77 -36.19 0.17 19.54
C ARG A 77 -36.00 1.59 20.09
N VAL A 78 -37.03 2.43 20.02
CA VAL A 78 -37.05 3.77 20.65
C VAL A 78 -37.28 3.64 22.15
N GLY A 79 -36.52 4.37 22.97
CA GLY A 79 -36.92 4.71 24.35
C GLY A 79 -36.51 3.75 25.47
N ARG A 80 -35.70 2.72 25.19
CA ARG A 80 -35.01 1.97 26.27
C ARG A 80 -33.67 2.67 26.56
N TRP A 81 -33.23 2.69 27.83
CA TRP A 81 -31.86 3.05 28.22
C TRP A 81 -30.89 2.21 27.38
N SER A 82 -30.44 2.78 26.27
CA SER A 82 -29.77 2.04 25.21
C SER A 82 -28.27 2.23 25.40
N SER A 83 -27.57 1.11 25.59
CA SER A 83 -26.12 1.10 25.78
C SER A 83 -25.45 1.89 24.65
N PRO A 84 -24.33 2.59 24.87
CA PRO A 84 -23.64 3.30 23.80
C PRO A 84 -23.37 2.36 22.61
N ALA A 85 -23.64 2.84 21.39
CA ALA A 85 -23.36 2.06 20.20
C ALA A 85 -21.84 1.89 20.02
N GLY A 86 -21.39 0.64 19.99
CA GLY A 86 -20.02 0.28 19.70
C GLY A 86 -19.66 0.47 18.22
N VAL A 87 -18.37 0.36 17.92
CA VAL A 87 -17.87 0.36 16.54
C VAL A 87 -17.58 -1.08 16.11
N ALA A 88 -18.33 -1.58 15.13
CA ALA A 88 -18.09 -2.87 14.50
C ALA A 88 -16.94 -2.71 13.49
N LEU A 89 -15.77 -3.29 13.77
CA LEU A 89 -14.56 -3.14 12.95
C LEU A 89 -14.26 -4.40 12.14
N SER A 90 -13.93 -4.24 10.86
CA SER A 90 -13.50 -5.34 10.00
C SER A 90 -12.31 -6.12 10.57
N GLY A 91 -11.34 -5.43 11.18
CA GLY A 91 -10.16 -6.07 11.76
C GLY A 91 -10.48 -6.95 12.98
N ASN A 92 -11.64 -6.76 13.61
CA ASN A 92 -12.14 -7.55 14.72
C ASN A 92 -13.19 -8.60 14.28
N GLY A 93 -13.31 -8.87 12.98
CA GLY A 93 -14.23 -9.88 12.46
C GLY A 93 -15.69 -9.41 12.36
N ALA A 94 -15.94 -8.09 12.38
CA ALA A 94 -17.25 -7.58 11.96
C ALA A 94 -17.55 -8.03 10.52
N PRO A 95 -18.80 -8.06 10.07
CA PRO A 95 -19.10 -8.68 8.78
C PRO A 95 -18.48 -7.93 7.57
N SER A 96 -18.05 -6.67 7.76
CA SER A 96 -17.19 -5.94 6.80
C SER A 96 -15.87 -6.65 6.49
N ALA A 97 -15.39 -7.54 7.35
CA ALA A 97 -14.16 -8.31 7.15
C ALA A 97 -14.15 -9.10 5.84
N GLY A 98 -15.29 -9.65 5.42
CA GLY A 98 -15.38 -10.41 4.16
C GLY A 98 -15.10 -9.56 2.93
N LEU A 99 -15.64 -8.33 2.90
CA LEU A 99 -15.36 -7.36 1.84
C LEU A 99 -13.89 -6.94 1.85
N VAL A 100 -13.33 -6.66 3.03
CA VAL A 100 -11.91 -6.31 3.17
C VAL A 100 -11.00 -7.41 2.63
N GLN A 101 -11.32 -8.69 2.88
CA GLN A 101 -10.57 -9.83 2.38
C GLN A 101 -10.60 -9.95 0.85
N VAL A 102 -11.76 -9.70 0.22
CA VAL A 102 -11.89 -9.73 -1.24
C VAL A 102 -11.05 -8.64 -1.90
N LEU A 103 -11.11 -7.42 -1.36
CA LEU A 103 -10.34 -6.29 -1.86
C LEU A 103 -8.83 -6.50 -1.66
N ASP A 104 -8.42 -7.07 -0.52
CA ASP A 104 -7.03 -7.47 -0.26
C ASP A 104 -6.54 -8.55 -1.25
N ALA A 105 -7.34 -9.59 -1.49
CA ALA A 105 -7.00 -10.64 -2.46
C ALA A 105 -6.83 -10.07 -3.87
N ALA A 106 -7.69 -9.15 -4.28
CA ALA A 106 -7.62 -8.50 -5.58
C ALA A 106 -6.33 -7.67 -5.76
N ARG A 107 -5.96 -6.88 -4.73
CA ARG A 107 -4.70 -6.12 -4.71
C ARG A 107 -3.48 -7.04 -4.78
N ARG A 108 -3.46 -8.10 -3.97
CA ARG A 108 -2.36 -9.08 -3.97
C ARG A 108 -2.22 -9.77 -5.33
N ALA A 109 -3.32 -10.05 -6.03
CA ALA A 109 -3.28 -10.59 -7.38
C ALA A 109 -2.63 -9.60 -8.38
N ALA A 110 -3.01 -8.32 -8.34
CA ALA A 110 -2.41 -7.29 -9.19
C ALA A 110 -0.90 -7.11 -8.92
N LEU A 111 -0.50 -6.97 -7.65
CA LEU A 111 0.90 -6.86 -7.24
C LEU A 111 1.70 -8.13 -7.58
N GLY A 112 1.12 -9.31 -7.41
CA GLY A 112 1.73 -10.59 -7.79
C GLY A 112 2.02 -10.69 -9.28
N ARG A 113 1.13 -10.16 -10.13
CA ARG A 113 1.34 -10.13 -11.59
C ARG A 113 2.46 -9.15 -11.97
N MET A 114 2.49 -7.97 -11.36
CA MET A 114 3.54 -6.98 -11.57
C MET A 114 4.93 -7.51 -11.15
N THR A 115 5.01 -8.16 -9.99
CA THR A 115 6.27 -8.72 -9.48
C THR A 115 6.75 -9.91 -10.31
N ALA A 116 5.83 -10.75 -10.80
CA ALA A 116 6.15 -11.80 -11.75
C ALA A 116 6.75 -11.23 -13.06
N GLU A 117 6.19 -10.12 -13.55
CA GLU A 117 6.72 -9.45 -14.74
C GLU A 117 8.10 -8.84 -14.48
N CYS A 118 8.30 -8.19 -13.32
CA CYS A 118 9.59 -7.70 -12.88
C CYS A 118 10.66 -8.81 -12.88
N ALA A 119 10.34 -9.95 -12.28
CA ALA A 119 11.25 -11.09 -12.25
C ALA A 119 11.57 -11.61 -13.68
N ALA A 120 10.58 -11.63 -14.57
CA ALA A 120 10.77 -12.06 -15.95
C ALA A 120 11.64 -11.08 -16.77
N LEU A 121 11.66 -9.79 -16.44
CA LEU A 121 12.60 -8.81 -16.99
C LEU A 121 14.00 -8.88 -16.35
N GLY A 122 14.19 -9.76 -15.36
CA GLY A 122 15.42 -9.84 -14.58
C GLY A 122 15.62 -8.66 -13.64
N GLY A 123 14.53 -8.05 -13.19
CA GLY A 123 14.51 -7.02 -12.15
C GLY A 123 14.47 -7.63 -10.75
N ASP A 124 15.10 -6.93 -9.82
CA ASP A 124 15.20 -7.26 -8.39
C ASP A 124 14.16 -6.51 -7.54
N GLY A 125 13.42 -5.58 -8.14
CA GLY A 125 12.32 -4.90 -7.50
C GLY A 125 11.67 -3.86 -8.40
N VAL A 126 10.57 -3.29 -7.91
CA VAL A 126 9.78 -2.27 -8.61
C VAL A 126 9.78 -0.99 -7.80
N VAL A 127 10.12 0.11 -8.44
CA VAL A 127 10.05 1.47 -7.90
C VAL A 127 8.95 2.28 -8.58
N ALA A 128 8.60 3.43 -8.00
CA ALA A 128 7.53 4.30 -8.47
C ALA A 128 6.23 3.54 -8.73
N ALA A 129 5.96 2.52 -7.91
CA ALA A 129 4.78 1.68 -8.05
C ALA A 129 3.53 2.47 -7.65
N GLN A 130 2.67 2.76 -8.63
CA GLN A 130 1.43 3.48 -8.45
C GLN A 130 0.26 2.51 -8.50
N LEU A 131 -0.36 2.25 -7.35
CA LEU A 131 -1.58 1.43 -7.26
C LEU A 131 -2.82 2.32 -7.36
N ARG A 132 -3.76 1.94 -8.22
CA ARG A 132 -5.09 2.55 -8.33
C ARG A 132 -6.17 1.48 -8.20
N MET A 133 -7.20 1.79 -7.44
CA MET A 133 -8.45 1.03 -7.33
C MET A 133 -9.55 1.90 -7.91
N ALA A 134 -10.24 1.44 -8.94
CA ALA A 134 -11.26 2.23 -9.62
C ALA A 134 -12.42 1.34 -10.12
N PRO A 135 -13.65 1.87 -10.25
CA PRO A 135 -14.72 1.20 -10.96
C PRO A 135 -14.28 0.78 -12.36
N PHE A 136 -14.63 -0.43 -12.77
CA PHE A 136 -14.32 -0.94 -14.10
C PHE A 136 -15.39 -0.45 -15.09
N PRO A 137 -15.04 0.42 -16.07
CA PRO A 137 -16.05 1.13 -16.87
C PRO A 137 -16.98 0.20 -17.68
N ALA A 138 -16.49 -0.98 -18.07
CA ALA A 138 -17.22 -1.90 -18.93
C ALA A 138 -18.10 -2.91 -18.15
N ALA A 139 -18.07 -2.93 -16.82
CA ALA A 139 -18.91 -3.82 -16.02
C ALA A 139 -19.33 -3.18 -14.68
N PRO A 140 -20.66 -2.98 -14.45
CA PRO A 140 -21.16 -2.57 -13.15
C PRO A 140 -20.72 -3.52 -12.03
N ASN A 141 -20.51 -3.00 -10.82
CA ASN A 141 -20.07 -3.77 -9.65
C ASN A 141 -18.69 -4.43 -9.78
N CYS A 142 -17.92 -4.10 -10.81
CA CYS A 142 -16.53 -4.53 -10.92
C CYS A 142 -15.57 -3.40 -10.54
N LEU A 143 -14.50 -3.75 -9.81
CA LEU A 143 -13.39 -2.86 -9.52
C LEU A 143 -12.13 -3.37 -10.24
N GLU A 144 -11.41 -2.46 -10.90
CA GLU A 144 -10.06 -2.69 -11.39
C GLU A 144 -9.03 -2.27 -10.33
N PHE A 145 -8.12 -3.17 -10.04
CA PHE A 145 -6.90 -2.94 -9.28
C PHE A 145 -5.75 -2.94 -10.26
N LYS A 146 -5.14 -1.77 -10.45
CA LYS A 146 -4.07 -1.57 -11.42
C LYS A 146 -2.85 -1.00 -10.74
N VAL A 147 -1.70 -1.60 -10.99
CA VAL A 147 -0.41 -1.12 -10.54
C VAL A 147 0.54 -0.99 -11.72
N ILE A 148 1.26 0.12 -11.80
CA ILE A 148 2.31 0.38 -12.80
C ILE A 148 3.54 0.87 -12.06
N GLY A 149 4.72 0.43 -12.47
CA GLY A 149 5.99 0.93 -11.95
C GLY A 149 7.15 0.60 -12.89
N THR A 150 8.36 0.87 -12.44
CA THR A 150 9.59 0.52 -13.18
C THR A 150 10.34 -0.57 -12.44
N ALA A 151 10.59 -1.69 -13.12
CA ALA A 151 11.49 -2.72 -12.64
C ALA A 151 12.92 -2.20 -12.66
N VAL A 152 13.65 -2.47 -11.58
CA VAL A 152 15.07 -2.12 -11.40
C VAL A 152 15.85 -3.35 -11.00
N ARG A 153 17.12 -3.39 -11.39
CA ARG A 153 18.08 -4.45 -11.07
C ARG A 153 19.25 -3.86 -10.30
N ALA A 154 19.64 -4.50 -9.21
CA ALA A 154 20.83 -4.11 -8.48
C ALA A 154 22.09 -4.43 -9.31
N ALA A 155 23.06 -3.52 -9.34
CA ALA A 155 24.35 -3.76 -10.01
C ALA A 155 25.28 -4.68 -9.20
N GLY A 156 25.03 -4.80 -7.90
CA GLY A 156 25.84 -5.60 -6.98
C GLY A 156 25.54 -7.12 -7.03
N PRO A 157 26.40 -7.94 -6.41
CA PRO A 157 26.23 -9.39 -6.38
C PRO A 157 25.11 -9.85 -5.43
N VAL A 158 24.72 -9.00 -4.48
CA VAL A 158 23.66 -9.27 -3.51
C VAL A 158 22.32 -8.92 -4.15
N ARG A 159 21.48 -9.94 -4.32
CA ARG A 159 20.13 -9.79 -4.88
C ARG A 159 19.08 -10.30 -3.90
N PRO A 160 17.91 -9.66 -3.82
CA PRO A 160 16.85 -10.13 -2.95
C PRO A 160 16.30 -11.46 -3.46
N ARG A 161 15.83 -12.31 -2.53
CA ARG A 161 15.21 -13.60 -2.88
C ARG A 161 13.92 -13.44 -3.69
N TRP A 162 13.21 -12.33 -3.48
CA TRP A 162 11.96 -11.97 -4.14
C TRP A 162 12.02 -10.49 -4.53
N PRO A 163 11.43 -10.09 -5.66
CA PRO A 163 11.41 -8.67 -6.04
C PRO A 163 10.76 -7.80 -4.97
N PHE A 164 11.44 -6.74 -4.53
CA PHE A 164 10.82 -5.75 -3.65
C PHE A 164 9.78 -4.92 -4.42
N THR A 165 8.83 -4.30 -3.72
CA THR A 165 7.91 -3.33 -4.32
C THR A 165 7.87 -2.04 -3.52
N CYS A 166 7.88 -0.90 -4.22
CA CYS A 166 8.12 0.40 -3.63
C CYS A 166 7.31 1.49 -4.34
N HIS A 167 6.55 2.28 -3.58
CA HIS A 167 5.83 3.44 -4.13
C HIS A 167 6.73 4.65 -4.38
N LEU A 168 7.87 4.75 -3.67
CA LEU A 168 8.77 5.89 -3.80
C LEU A 168 9.23 6.04 -5.24
N ASP A 169 9.29 7.28 -5.69
CA ASP A 169 9.90 7.66 -6.96
C ASP A 169 11.41 7.38 -6.93
N GLY A 170 12.08 7.51 -8.08
CA GLY A 170 13.51 7.19 -8.17
C GLY A 170 14.39 8.06 -7.26
N GLN A 171 14.00 9.31 -7.00
CA GLN A 171 14.73 10.19 -6.09
C GLN A 171 14.54 9.80 -4.62
N GLY A 172 13.31 9.50 -4.21
CA GLY A 172 12.97 9.02 -2.87
C GLY A 172 13.62 7.67 -2.59
N PHE A 173 13.61 6.75 -3.55
CA PHE A 173 14.33 5.48 -3.48
C PHE A 173 15.84 5.70 -3.29
N ALA A 174 16.46 6.58 -4.09
CA ALA A 174 17.89 6.87 -3.95
C ALA A 174 18.24 7.46 -2.57
N LYS A 175 17.42 8.38 -2.06
CA LYS A 175 17.59 8.94 -0.71
C LYS A 175 17.43 7.88 0.38
N LEU A 176 16.46 6.97 0.23
CA LEU A 176 16.23 5.88 1.17
C LEU A 176 17.47 4.95 1.25
N VAL A 177 17.97 4.53 0.09
CA VAL A 177 19.16 3.67 -0.02
C VAL A 177 20.40 4.36 0.54
N ALA A 178 20.61 5.64 0.22
CA ALA A 178 21.73 6.42 0.75
C ALA A 178 21.67 6.58 2.28
N ALA A 179 20.48 6.58 2.87
CA ALA A 179 20.27 6.61 4.31
C ALA A 179 20.44 5.24 5.01
N GLY A 180 20.81 4.17 4.27
CA GLY A 180 20.99 2.82 4.83
C GLY A 180 19.70 2.02 4.96
N TRP A 181 18.66 2.36 4.19
CA TRP A 181 17.38 1.67 4.17
C TRP A 181 17.05 1.14 2.77
N VAL A 182 16.40 -0.01 2.68
CA VAL A 182 15.89 -0.58 1.43
C VAL A 182 14.41 -0.88 1.53
N PRO A 183 13.63 -0.72 0.45
CA PRO A 183 12.25 -1.16 0.42
C PRO A 183 12.17 -2.69 0.44
N VAL A 184 11.10 -3.20 1.03
CA VAL A 184 10.82 -4.65 1.13
C VAL A 184 9.56 -5.00 0.35
N ASP A 185 8.44 -4.34 0.63
CA ASP A 185 7.14 -4.64 0.02
C ASP A 185 6.22 -3.42 0.07
N LEU A 186 5.35 -3.28 -0.94
CA LEU A 186 4.28 -2.30 -1.03
C LEU A 186 3.03 -2.91 -0.42
N LEU A 187 2.62 -2.33 0.70
CA LEU A 187 1.53 -2.79 1.53
C LEU A 187 0.30 -1.92 1.33
N VAL A 188 -0.86 -2.55 1.35
CA VAL A 188 -2.15 -1.87 1.40
C VAL A 188 -2.92 -2.42 2.57
N ALA A 189 -3.20 -1.55 3.54
CA ALA A 189 -4.07 -1.89 4.65
C ALA A 189 -5.40 -1.19 4.48
N MET A 190 -6.47 -1.88 4.86
CA MET A 190 -7.81 -1.31 4.83
C MET A 190 -8.57 -1.76 6.07
N SER A 191 -9.41 -0.87 6.57
CA SER A 191 -10.40 -1.17 7.59
C SER A 191 -11.73 -0.52 7.20
N ILE A 192 -12.82 -1.23 7.44
CA ILE A 192 -14.17 -0.71 7.33
C ILE A 192 -14.82 -0.89 8.70
N GLY A 193 -15.29 0.22 9.27
CA GLY A 193 -16.05 0.21 10.51
C GLY A 193 -17.43 0.78 10.35
N VAL A 194 -18.33 0.28 11.18
CA VAL A 194 -19.74 0.67 11.20
C VAL A 194 -20.11 1.04 12.63
N ARG A 195 -20.90 2.10 12.79
CA ARG A 195 -21.50 2.43 14.08
C ARG A 195 -22.94 2.89 13.90
N HIS A 196 -23.79 2.44 14.80
CA HIS A 196 -25.18 2.88 14.89
C HIS A 196 -25.32 4.28 15.51
N ASP A 197 -26.26 5.08 15.02
CA ASP A 197 -26.66 6.30 15.69
C ASP A 197 -27.53 5.98 16.92
N ASP A 198 -26.93 6.09 18.10
CA ASP A 198 -27.63 5.98 19.38
C ASP A 198 -28.28 7.30 19.82
N TYR A 199 -28.96 7.27 20.98
CA TYR A 199 -29.63 8.44 21.54
C TYR A 199 -28.68 9.64 21.76
N THR A 200 -27.47 9.38 22.27
CA THR A 200 -26.47 10.42 22.52
C THR A 200 -26.01 11.06 21.22
N THR A 201 -25.74 10.24 20.21
CA THR A 201 -25.35 10.68 18.86
C THR A 201 -26.42 11.61 18.27
N ARG A 202 -27.69 11.19 18.34
CA ARG A 202 -28.82 12.02 17.88
C ARG A 202 -28.98 13.32 18.67
N ARG A 203 -28.79 13.28 19.99
CA ARG A 203 -28.87 14.48 20.83
C ARG A 203 -27.77 15.48 20.46
N GLN A 204 -26.56 14.99 20.19
CA GLN A 204 -25.41 15.81 19.80
C GLN A 204 -25.59 16.37 18.39
N SER A 205 -26.00 15.54 17.42
CA SER A 205 -26.15 15.96 16.01
C SER A 205 -27.32 16.93 15.78
N ASN A 206 -28.34 16.94 16.65
CA ASN A 206 -29.46 17.89 16.61
C ASN A 206 -29.26 19.10 17.56
N SER A 207 -28.05 19.30 18.10
CA SER A 207 -27.76 20.41 19.00
C SER A 207 -27.76 21.76 18.27
N TRP A 208 -28.33 22.78 18.90
CA TRP A 208 -28.24 24.19 18.44
C TRP A 208 -26.93 24.87 18.85
N SER A 209 -26.12 24.20 19.67
CA SER A 209 -24.78 24.65 20.05
C SER A 209 -23.71 23.84 19.33
N ASN A 210 -22.59 24.47 19.00
CA ASN A 210 -21.42 23.79 18.46
C ASN A 210 -20.91 22.76 19.48
N THR A 211 -20.98 21.48 19.13
CA THR A 211 -20.51 20.38 19.96
C THR A 211 -19.88 19.32 19.07
N GLU A 212 -18.92 18.59 19.62
CA GLU A 212 -18.44 17.36 19.02
C GLU A 212 -19.56 16.29 19.05
N VAL A 213 -19.60 15.46 18.00
CA VAL A 213 -20.42 14.25 17.96
C VAL A 213 -19.52 13.06 18.24
N ASP A 214 -19.32 12.78 19.53
CA ASP A 214 -18.31 11.85 20.03
C ASP A 214 -18.38 10.47 19.37
N GLY A 215 -19.60 10.01 19.08
CA GLY A 215 -19.84 8.72 18.42
C GLY A 215 -19.24 8.62 17.02
N TRP A 216 -19.41 9.67 16.20
CA TRP A 216 -18.84 9.73 14.85
C TRP A 216 -17.34 9.98 14.88
N THR A 217 -16.86 10.81 15.81
CA THR A 217 -15.42 10.99 16.03
C THR A 217 -14.76 9.67 16.42
N ALA A 218 -15.34 8.93 17.36
CA ALA A 218 -14.84 7.63 17.80
C ALA A 218 -14.81 6.61 16.64
N LEU A 219 -15.84 6.58 15.81
CA LEU A 219 -15.88 5.73 14.60
C LEU A 219 -14.68 6.01 13.69
N VAL A 220 -14.43 7.27 13.34
CA VAL A 220 -13.28 7.66 12.49
C VAL A 220 -11.95 7.28 13.14
N HIS A 221 -11.78 7.54 14.44
CA HIS A 221 -10.55 7.18 15.15
C HIS A 221 -10.31 5.68 15.21
N HIS A 222 -11.35 4.89 15.50
CA HIS A 222 -11.27 3.44 15.59
C HIS A 222 -10.93 2.81 14.24
N VAL A 223 -11.58 3.22 13.15
CA VAL A 223 -11.30 2.68 11.81
C VAL A 223 -9.88 3.02 11.35
N ARG A 224 -9.43 4.27 11.58
CA ARG A 224 -8.05 4.66 11.26
C ARG A 224 -7.02 3.91 12.11
N ALA A 225 -7.34 3.63 13.37
CA ALA A 225 -6.47 2.85 14.25
C ALA A 225 -6.38 1.40 13.79
N ASP A 226 -7.51 0.77 13.45
CA ASP A 226 -7.55 -0.60 12.93
C ASP A 226 -6.79 -0.71 11.60
N ALA A 227 -6.98 0.21 10.66
CA ALA A 227 -6.20 0.21 9.41
C ALA A 227 -4.69 0.24 9.64
N ARG A 228 -4.21 1.01 10.65
CA ARG A 228 -2.79 1.00 11.05
C ARG A 228 -2.35 -0.32 11.70
N VAL A 229 -3.22 -0.98 12.47
CA VAL A 229 -2.96 -2.31 13.04
C VAL A 229 -2.79 -3.32 11.90
N GLN A 230 -3.68 -3.33 10.91
CA GLN A 230 -3.57 -4.20 9.74
C GLN A 230 -2.27 -3.95 8.97
N LEU A 231 -1.88 -2.68 8.79
CA LEU A 231 -0.64 -2.32 8.10
C LEU A 231 0.61 -2.85 8.83
N ARG A 232 0.67 -2.67 10.16
CA ARG A 232 1.78 -3.19 10.98
C ARG A 232 1.85 -4.71 10.96
N ARG A 233 0.69 -5.38 10.99
CA ARG A 233 0.61 -6.84 10.88
C ARG A 233 1.20 -7.32 9.56
N GLN A 234 0.84 -6.71 8.44
CA GLN A 234 1.41 -7.04 7.13
C GLN A 234 2.93 -6.79 7.07
N ALA A 235 3.40 -5.67 7.62
CA ALA A 235 4.83 -5.32 7.67
C ALA A 235 5.65 -6.34 8.48
N GLY A 236 5.14 -6.76 9.64
CA GLY A 236 5.79 -7.76 10.50
C GLY A 236 5.98 -9.11 9.81
N LEU A 237 5.06 -9.52 8.92
CA LEU A 237 5.17 -10.77 8.16
C LEU A 237 6.27 -10.72 7.08
N ARG A 238 6.72 -9.52 6.69
CA ARG A 238 7.76 -9.31 5.67
C ARG A 238 9.13 -8.97 6.24
N GLY A 239 9.25 -8.83 7.57
CA GLY A 239 10.51 -8.50 8.24
C GLY A 239 10.95 -7.06 8.06
N GLY A 240 10.01 -6.12 7.88
CA GLY A 240 10.33 -4.70 7.81
C GLY A 240 10.51 -4.06 9.20
N ASP A 241 11.46 -3.14 9.28
CA ASP A 241 11.83 -2.38 10.47
C ASP A 241 11.03 -1.06 10.59
N GLY A 242 10.46 -0.58 9.47
CA GLY A 242 9.72 0.68 9.41
C GLY A 242 8.75 0.76 8.22
N LEU A 243 7.94 1.81 8.19
CA LEU A 243 6.95 2.05 7.14
C LEU A 243 7.03 3.50 6.66
N ILE A 244 6.99 3.69 5.34
CA ILE A 244 6.81 5.01 4.71
C ILE A 244 5.44 5.02 4.05
N LEU A 245 4.56 5.92 4.52
CA LEU A 245 3.22 6.12 3.97
C LEU A 245 3.28 6.87 2.64
N ALA A 246 2.61 6.34 1.64
CA ALA A 246 2.44 6.93 0.33
C ALA A 246 1.17 7.77 0.26
N ASP A 247 0.08 7.18 0.74
CA ASP A 247 -1.27 7.73 0.63
C ASP A 247 -2.16 7.19 1.76
N SER A 248 -3.16 7.98 2.11
CA SER A 248 -4.20 7.61 3.06
C SER A 248 -5.56 8.14 2.60
N GLY A 249 -6.48 7.22 2.30
CA GLY A 249 -7.88 7.51 2.01
C GLY A 249 -8.75 7.32 3.24
N LEU A 250 -9.77 8.17 3.36
CA LEU A 250 -10.85 8.04 4.34
C LEU A 250 -12.16 8.43 3.64
N GLU A 251 -13.10 7.50 3.57
CA GLU A 251 -14.44 7.74 3.06
C GLU A 251 -15.46 7.49 4.17
N VAL A 252 -16.46 8.36 4.25
CA VAL A 252 -17.52 8.32 5.26
C VAL A 252 -18.85 8.44 4.54
N TRP A 253 -19.79 7.55 4.85
CA TRP A 253 -21.15 7.62 4.34
C TRP A 253 -22.14 7.03 5.35
N GLU A 254 -23.42 7.25 5.09
CA GLU A 254 -24.53 6.75 5.89
C GLU A 254 -25.27 5.64 5.15
N GLU A 255 -25.76 4.65 5.89
CA GLU A 255 -26.61 3.57 5.41
C GLU A 255 -27.77 3.35 6.37
N PRO A 256 -28.98 3.01 5.87
CA PRO A 256 -30.06 2.60 6.75
C PRO A 256 -29.67 1.36 7.57
N CYS A 257 -29.93 1.40 8.88
CA CYS A 257 -29.60 0.28 9.74
C CYS A 257 -30.39 -0.98 9.38
N ILE A 258 -29.70 -2.06 8.99
CA ILE A 258 -30.35 -3.33 8.58
C ILE A 258 -31.15 -4.02 9.69
N HIS A 259 -30.82 -3.73 10.94
CA HIS A 259 -31.51 -4.28 12.11
C HIS A 259 -32.74 -3.47 12.51
N SER A 260 -32.89 -2.24 12.00
CA SER A 260 -34.07 -1.42 12.25
C SER A 260 -35.22 -1.86 11.34
N SER A 261 -36.23 -2.53 11.90
CA SER A 261 -37.33 -3.13 11.13
C SER A 261 -38.68 -2.39 11.24
N GLN A 262 -38.74 -1.23 11.89
CA GLN A 262 -40.01 -0.54 12.16
C GLN A 262 -39.90 0.98 12.01
N ASN A 263 -40.08 1.55 10.81
CA ASN A 263 -40.32 2.99 10.50
C ASN A 263 -39.70 4.04 11.44
N ASN A 264 -38.51 3.73 11.95
CA ASN A 264 -37.79 4.47 12.96
C ASN A 264 -36.40 4.52 12.37
N GLU A 265 -36.22 5.50 11.49
CA GLU A 265 -35.05 5.67 10.64
C GLU A 265 -33.84 5.92 11.55
N GLN A 266 -33.17 4.83 11.89
CA GLN A 266 -31.88 4.87 12.56
C GLN A 266 -30.84 4.62 11.48
N GLN A 267 -29.98 5.61 11.26
CA GLN A 267 -28.87 5.52 10.31
C GLN A 267 -27.67 4.85 10.99
N ASP A 268 -26.95 4.05 10.22
CA ASP A 268 -25.62 3.57 10.55
C ASP A 268 -24.61 4.41 9.77
N HIS A 269 -23.57 4.85 10.45
CA HIS A 269 -22.43 5.49 9.80
C HIS A 269 -21.37 4.46 9.50
N VAL A 270 -20.87 4.50 8.26
CA VAL A 270 -19.82 3.61 7.76
C VAL A 270 -18.59 4.47 7.44
N VAL A 271 -17.42 3.99 7.87
CA VAL A 271 -16.14 4.59 7.54
C VAL A 271 -15.24 3.55 6.91
N GLU A 272 -14.69 3.87 5.75
CA GLU A 272 -13.62 3.12 5.11
C GLU A 272 -12.31 3.89 5.24
N SER A 273 -11.25 3.24 5.72
CA SER A 273 -9.90 3.79 5.70
C SER A 273 -8.97 2.86 4.93
N THR A 274 -8.29 3.41 3.93
CA THR A 274 -7.28 2.71 3.12
C THR A 274 -5.92 3.40 3.28
N LEU A 275 -4.87 2.64 3.57
CA LEU A 275 -3.50 3.11 3.71
C LEU A 275 -2.60 2.38 2.69
N LEU A 276 -1.81 3.14 1.94
CA LEU A 276 -0.76 2.63 1.06
C LEU A 276 0.59 2.99 1.65
N ALA A 277 1.49 2.01 1.83
CA ALA A 277 2.81 2.25 2.39
C ALA A 277 3.84 1.26 1.86
N THR A 278 5.11 1.66 1.85
CA THR A 278 6.22 0.72 1.63
C THR A 278 6.87 0.39 2.97
N THR A 279 6.98 -0.90 3.26
CA THR A 279 7.76 -1.38 4.40
C THR A 279 9.25 -1.37 4.03
N ILE A 280 10.08 -0.91 4.96
CA ILE A 280 11.51 -0.71 4.75
C ILE A 280 12.31 -1.51 5.78
N ALA A 281 13.49 -1.95 5.39
CA ALA A 281 14.44 -2.63 6.27
C ALA A 281 15.77 -1.89 6.25
N ARG A 282 16.45 -1.87 7.39
CA ARG A 282 17.79 -1.32 7.48
C ARG A 282 18.78 -2.33 6.90
N PHE A 283 19.73 -1.85 6.11
CA PHE A 283 20.83 -2.67 5.63
C PHE A 283 22.16 -2.07 6.05
N ALA A 284 23.13 -2.94 6.31
CA ALA A 284 24.51 -2.55 6.56
C ALA A 284 25.31 -2.74 5.27
N THR A 285 26.07 -1.73 4.88
CA THR A 285 27.14 -1.91 3.90
C THR A 285 28.42 -2.23 4.64
N ALA A 286 29.20 -3.19 4.13
CA ALA A 286 30.59 -3.29 4.56
C ALA A 286 31.28 -1.96 4.23
N PRO A 287 32.14 -1.41 5.11
CA PRO A 287 32.88 -0.19 4.79
C PRO A 287 33.62 -0.40 3.47
N ALA A 288 33.48 0.55 2.55
CA ALA A 288 34.16 0.50 1.27
C ALA A 288 35.65 0.29 1.52
N ALA A 289 36.23 -0.75 0.91
CA ALA A 289 37.67 -0.96 0.98
C ALA A 289 38.37 0.35 0.57
N PRO A 290 39.32 0.86 1.37
CA PRO A 290 39.96 2.13 1.06
C PRO A 290 40.55 2.04 -0.33
N ARG A 291 40.07 2.91 -1.24
CA ARG A 291 40.65 3.00 -2.57
C ARG A 291 42.10 3.42 -2.41
N THR A 292 43.03 2.56 -2.81
CA THR A 292 44.43 2.94 -2.97
C THR A 292 44.48 4.14 -3.90
N LEU A 293 44.97 5.27 -3.41
CA LEU A 293 45.18 6.45 -4.24
C LEU A 293 46.14 6.05 -5.37
N THR A 294 45.76 6.32 -6.62
CA THR A 294 46.59 6.07 -7.81
C THR A 294 47.90 6.88 -7.78
N VAL A 295 47.96 7.91 -6.93
CA VAL A 295 49.13 8.74 -6.67
C VAL A 295 49.43 8.68 -5.18
N LEU A 296 50.63 8.20 -4.81
CA LEU A 296 51.18 8.32 -3.46
C LEU A 296 52.06 9.58 -3.42
N PRO A 297 51.60 10.68 -2.82
CA PRO A 297 52.43 11.88 -2.71
C PRO A 297 53.58 11.61 -1.72
N LEU A 298 54.82 11.75 -2.18
CA LEU A 298 56.03 11.51 -1.39
C LEU A 298 56.41 12.69 -0.48
N ASP A 299 55.72 13.84 -0.59
CA ASP A 299 55.97 15.08 0.15
C ASP A 299 55.18 15.18 1.48
N GLY A 300 54.62 14.07 1.96
CA GLY A 300 53.81 14.04 3.18
C GLY A 300 52.44 14.71 3.06
N SER A 301 52.04 15.16 1.86
CA SER A 301 50.69 15.69 1.61
C SER A 301 49.59 14.61 1.71
N GLY A 302 49.94 13.35 1.43
CA GLY A 302 49.04 12.19 1.60
C GLY A 302 48.59 11.98 3.05
N ASP A 303 49.49 12.15 4.02
CA ASP A 303 49.16 12.00 5.45
C ASP A 303 48.31 13.15 6.00
N ARG A 304 48.46 14.35 5.41
CA ARG A 304 47.57 15.49 5.69
C ARG A 304 46.15 15.24 5.16
N LEU A 305 46.04 14.68 3.96
CA LEU A 305 44.75 14.33 3.36
C LEU A 305 44.03 13.23 4.17
N ARG A 306 44.74 12.17 4.57
CA ARG A 306 44.17 11.08 5.40
C ARG A 306 43.65 11.60 6.74
N ARG A 307 44.41 12.47 7.43
CA ARG A 307 43.97 13.09 8.69
C ARG A 307 42.70 13.93 8.53
N ARG A 308 42.60 14.71 7.45
CA ARG A 308 41.40 15.51 7.13
C ARG A 308 40.18 14.64 6.82
N LEU A 309 40.35 13.59 6.02
CA LEU A 309 39.26 12.65 5.70
C LEU A 309 38.79 11.89 6.94
N ALA A 310 39.71 11.47 7.83
CA ALA A 310 39.37 10.80 9.08
C ALA A 310 38.62 11.71 10.08
N GLN A 311 38.89 13.02 10.07
CA GLN A 311 38.13 14.00 10.86
C GLN A 311 36.74 14.27 10.27
N ALA A 312 36.59 14.25 8.95
CA ALA A 312 35.30 14.43 8.28
C ALA A 312 34.37 13.22 8.43
N ALA A 313 34.91 12.00 8.48
CA ALA A 313 34.14 10.76 8.65
C ALA A 313 33.65 10.51 10.10
N ARG A 314 34.01 11.37 11.06
CA ARG A 314 33.62 11.28 12.48
C ARG A 314 32.51 12.28 12.87
N ARG A 315 31.90 12.97 11.90
CA ARG A 315 30.72 13.82 12.07
C ARG A 315 29.53 13.18 11.37
#